data_AF-A0A2E1NEY4-F1
#
_entry.id   AF-A0A2E1NEY4-F1
#
_cell.length_a   1.000
_cell.length_b   1.000
_cell.length_c   1.000
_cell.angle_alpha   90.00
_cell.angle_beta   90.00
_cell.angle_gamma   90.00
#
_symmetry.space_group_name_H-M   'P 1'
#
loop_
_entity.id
_entity.type
_entity.pdbx_description
1 polymer ?
#
loop_
_entity_poly.entity_id
_entity_poly.type
_entity_poly.pdbx_seq_one_letter_code
_entity_poly.pdbx_strand_id
1 'polypeptide(L)'
;MNYFISNEQYNLIFAPHPLIKHLSKKEGYKIESNLKNANNIIVDHGGKNSIDGTYSSLADIYIGDISSIVTEWILQKPRPCIFINAHGKNWENNDDYYMWKFGSVISDFNDFENVVKKSISSNNNETVQKKLRDKLIQPSSKSASDLCAEFIANKIISLE
;
A
#
# COMPACT_ATOMS: atom_id res chain seq x y z
N MET A 1 -6.74 -1.53 14.74
CA MET A 1 -6.31 -0.24 15.34
C MET A 1 -5.85 -0.39 16.78
N ASN A 2 -6.49 -1.22 17.61
CA ASN A 2 -6.15 -1.40 19.03
C ASN A 2 -4.66 -1.53 19.36
N TYR A 3 -3.90 -2.29 18.55
CA TYR A 3 -2.45 -2.38 18.72
C TYR A 3 -1.77 -1.00 18.77
N PHE A 4 -2.08 -0.12 17.82
CA PHE A 4 -1.50 1.23 17.75
C PHE A 4 -2.05 2.17 18.82
N ILE A 5 -3.28 1.95 19.31
CA ILE A 5 -3.81 2.70 20.46
C ILE A 5 -2.97 2.38 21.72
N SER A 6 -2.58 1.12 21.90
CA SER A 6 -1.75 0.69 23.04
C SER A 6 -0.25 0.88 22.83
N ASN A 7 0.19 1.34 21.67
CA ASN A 7 1.60 1.50 21.29
C ASN A 7 1.84 2.88 20.67
N GLU A 8 1.73 3.93 21.50
CA GLU A 8 1.84 5.34 21.10
C GLU A 8 3.24 5.72 20.58
N GLN A 9 4.26 4.87 20.75
CA GLN A 9 5.56 5.06 20.12
C GLN A 9 5.52 4.97 18.59
N TYR A 10 4.43 4.44 18.02
CA TYR A 10 4.20 4.38 16.58
C TYR A 10 3.06 5.29 16.18
N ASN A 11 3.21 5.96 15.03
CA ASN A 11 2.09 6.62 14.37
C ASN A 11 1.41 5.66 13.39
N LEU A 12 0.08 5.72 13.31
CA LEU A 12 -0.70 5.01 12.30
C LEU A 12 -1.43 6.01 11.40
N ILE A 13 -1.18 5.92 10.10
CA ILE A 13 -2.05 6.54 9.10
C ILE A 13 -2.99 5.45 8.60
N PHE A 14 -4.26 5.52 9.01
CA PHE A 14 -5.30 4.65 8.51
C PHE A 14 -6.03 5.34 7.36
N ALA A 15 -5.64 4.97 6.14
CA ALA A 15 -6.20 5.49 4.90
C ALA A 15 -6.74 4.35 4.02
N PRO A 16 -7.91 3.76 4.36
CA PRO A 16 -8.48 2.67 3.58
C PRO A 16 -8.96 3.16 2.22
N HIS A 17 -9.12 2.22 1.27
CA HIS A 17 -9.70 2.53 -0.04
C HIS A 17 -11.07 3.22 0.13
N PRO A 18 -11.39 4.28 -0.64
CA PRO A 18 -12.64 5.04 -0.46
C PRO A 18 -13.91 4.17 -0.45
N LEU A 19 -13.92 3.10 -1.25
CA LEU A 19 -15.02 2.12 -1.29
C LEU A 19 -15.31 1.45 0.06
N ILE A 20 -14.32 1.28 0.93
CA ILE A 20 -14.53 0.68 2.27
C ILE A 20 -15.51 1.52 3.08
N LYS A 21 -15.40 2.86 3.04
CA LYS A 21 -16.35 3.75 3.71
C LYS A 21 -17.74 3.69 3.08
N HIS A 22 -17.82 3.61 1.75
CA HIS A 22 -19.10 3.44 1.06
C HIS A 22 -19.78 2.13 1.45
N LEU A 23 -19.03 1.02 1.50
CA LEU A 23 -19.51 -0.29 1.92
C LEU A 23 -19.89 -0.32 3.40
N SER A 24 -19.09 0.27 4.30
CA SER A 24 -19.43 0.43 5.71
C SER A 24 -20.77 1.13 5.91
N LYS A 25 -21.03 2.22 5.19
CA LYS A 25 -22.31 2.92 5.23
C LYS A 25 -23.46 2.06 4.70
N LYS A 26 -23.24 1.33 3.61
CA LYS A 26 -24.25 0.49 2.96
C LYS A 26 -24.62 -0.73 3.80
N GLU A 27 -23.62 -1.41 4.35
CA GLU A 27 -23.74 -2.68 5.06
C GLU A 27 -23.85 -2.51 6.59
N GLY A 28 -23.70 -1.28 7.11
CA GLY A 28 -23.96 -0.93 8.50
C GLY A 28 -22.89 -1.32 9.51
N TYR A 29 -21.68 -1.72 9.07
CA TYR A 29 -20.57 -2.01 9.98
C TYR A 29 -19.73 -0.76 10.27
N LYS A 30 -19.12 -0.68 11.46
CA LYS A 30 -18.19 0.40 11.81
C LYS A 30 -16.76 0.00 11.44
N ILE A 31 -16.01 0.93 10.83
CA ILE A 31 -14.61 0.72 10.47
C ILE A 31 -13.72 0.97 11.69
N GLU A 32 -13.96 2.09 12.39
CA GLU A 32 -13.26 2.47 13.61
C GLU A 32 -14.10 2.16 14.85
N SER A 33 -13.42 1.74 15.92
CA SER A 33 -14.00 1.70 17.25
C SER A 33 -13.10 2.44 18.23
N ASN A 34 -13.70 3.35 18.99
CA ASN A 34 -13.11 4.02 20.16
C ASN A 34 -11.71 4.62 19.96
N LEU A 35 -11.57 5.58 19.05
CA LEU A 35 -10.34 6.37 18.86
C LEU A 35 -10.20 7.53 19.87
N LYS A 36 -10.93 7.48 21.00
CA LYS A 36 -10.90 8.55 21.99
C LYS A 36 -9.49 8.62 22.59
N ASN A 37 -8.83 9.76 22.40
CA ASN A 37 -7.45 10.06 22.80
C ASN A 37 -6.33 9.37 21.99
N ALA A 38 -6.62 8.77 20.83
CA ALA A 38 -5.60 8.16 19.97
C ALA A 38 -4.85 9.22 19.12
N ASN A 39 -4.03 10.05 19.78
CA ASN A 39 -3.33 11.18 19.13
C ASN A 39 -2.29 10.75 18.07
N ASN A 40 -1.84 9.49 18.13
CA ASN A 40 -0.90 8.90 17.19
C ASN A 40 -1.59 8.28 15.95
N ILE A 41 -2.91 8.37 15.82
CA ILE A 41 -3.67 7.77 14.72
C ILE A 41 -4.34 8.86 13.88
N ILE A 42 -3.98 8.91 12.60
CA ILE A 42 -4.67 9.69 11.58
C ILE A 42 -5.65 8.77 10.85
N VAL A 43 -6.90 9.20 10.71
CA VAL A 43 -7.92 8.50 9.91
C VAL A 43 -8.29 9.37 8.72
N ASP A 44 -8.09 8.85 7.52
CA ASP A 44 -8.47 9.53 6.27
C ASP A 44 -9.24 8.58 5.34
N HIS A 45 -10.49 8.89 5.05
CA HIS A 45 -11.36 8.04 4.22
C HIS A 45 -11.49 8.54 2.79
N GLY A 46 -10.37 8.77 2.10
CA GLY A 46 -10.38 9.23 0.72
C GLY A 46 -10.17 10.72 0.53
N GLY A 47 -9.62 11.42 1.52
CA GLY A 47 -9.12 12.77 1.39
C GLY A 47 -7.92 12.85 0.44
N LYS A 48 -7.54 14.07 0.05
CA LYS A 48 -6.51 14.31 -0.98
C LYS A 48 -5.18 13.59 -0.67
N ASN A 49 -4.77 13.61 0.59
CA ASN A 49 -3.50 13.03 1.05
C ASN A 49 -3.45 11.50 0.91
N SER A 50 -4.62 10.84 0.85
CA SER A 50 -4.74 9.40 0.65
C SER A 50 -4.55 8.94 -0.80
N ILE A 51 -4.55 9.86 -1.76
CA ILE A 51 -4.48 9.56 -3.20
C ILE A 51 -3.33 10.26 -3.93
N ASP A 52 -2.78 11.36 -3.40
CA ASP A 52 -1.71 12.12 -4.05
C ASP A 52 -0.29 11.68 -3.64
N GLY A 53 -0.19 10.59 -2.87
CA GLY A 53 1.08 10.03 -2.40
C GLY A 53 1.65 10.70 -1.14
N THR A 54 0.99 11.73 -0.58
CA THR A 54 1.44 12.40 0.65
C THR A 54 1.71 11.41 1.78
N TYR A 55 0.75 10.55 2.11
CA TYR A 55 0.94 9.56 3.16
C TYR A 55 1.98 8.50 2.81
N SER A 56 2.03 8.06 1.56
CA SER A 56 3.06 7.12 1.08
C SER A 56 4.46 7.72 1.22
N SER A 57 4.64 9.03 1.05
CA SER A 57 5.95 9.67 1.21
C SER A 57 6.39 9.82 2.68
N LEU A 58 5.42 9.95 3.60
CA LEU A 58 5.67 10.21 5.03
C LEU A 58 5.87 8.93 5.86
N ALA A 59 5.29 7.80 5.44
CA ALA A 59 5.32 6.58 6.23
C ALA A 59 6.62 5.78 6.04
N ASP A 60 7.02 5.03 7.06
CA ASP A 60 8.18 4.14 7.02
C ASP A 60 7.84 2.70 6.61
N ILE A 61 6.61 2.26 6.91
CA ILE A 61 6.13 0.89 6.69
C ILE A 61 4.74 0.94 6.04
N TYR A 62 4.56 0.16 4.99
CA TYR A 62 3.26 -0.07 4.39
C TYR A 62 2.59 -1.29 5.03
N ILE A 63 1.31 -1.17 5.41
CA ILE A 63 0.49 -2.29 5.90
C ILE A 63 -0.75 -2.38 5.03
N GLY A 64 -1.01 -3.54 4.42
CA GLY A 64 -2.17 -3.70 3.53
C GLY A 64 -2.41 -5.14 3.10
N ASP A 65 -3.07 -5.29 1.97
CA ASP A 65 -3.47 -6.56 1.36
C ASP A 65 -3.00 -6.68 -0.10
N ILE A 66 -3.89 -6.55 -1.08
CA ILE A 66 -3.64 -6.70 -2.52
C ILE A 66 -3.81 -5.38 -3.29
N SER A 67 -3.87 -4.24 -2.59
CA SER A 67 -3.99 -2.92 -3.24
C SER A 67 -2.78 -2.60 -4.13
N SER A 68 -3.06 -2.02 -5.31
CA SER A 68 -2.05 -1.57 -6.27
C SER A 68 -1.17 -0.43 -5.75
N ILE A 69 -1.59 0.28 -4.69
CA ILE A 69 -0.80 1.37 -4.07
C ILE A 69 0.59 0.91 -3.63
N VAL A 70 0.76 -0.38 -3.35
CA VAL A 70 2.07 -0.93 -3.00
C VAL A 70 3.08 -0.83 -4.15
N THR A 71 2.61 -0.78 -5.40
CA THR A 71 3.50 -0.55 -6.54
C THR A 71 4.10 0.85 -6.47
N GLU A 72 3.27 1.88 -6.27
CA GLU A 72 3.72 3.27 -6.07
C GLU A 72 4.63 3.40 -4.84
N TRP A 73 4.28 2.73 -3.74
CA TRP A 73 5.11 2.69 -2.52
C TRP A 73 6.55 2.25 -2.81
N ILE A 74 6.71 1.14 -3.53
CA ILE A 74 8.02 0.58 -3.91
C ILE A 74 8.71 1.43 -4.98
N LEU A 75 7.94 2.02 -5.90
CA LEU A 75 8.45 2.93 -6.93
C LEU A 75 9.08 4.19 -6.33
N GLN A 76 8.43 4.79 -5.34
CA GLN A 76 8.94 5.95 -4.61
C GLN A 76 10.24 5.61 -3.88
N LYS A 77 10.23 4.54 -3.08
CA LYS A 77 11.40 4.06 -2.33
C LYS A 77 11.15 2.64 -1.79
N PRO A 78 12.03 1.67 -2.06
CA PRO A 78 11.97 0.35 -1.41
C PRO A 78 11.98 0.48 0.12
N ARG A 79 10.88 0.08 0.75
CA ARG A 79 10.63 0.17 2.19
C ARG A 79 9.84 -1.05 2.65
N PRO A 80 9.91 -1.42 3.94
CA PRO A 80 9.18 -2.58 4.47
C PRO A 80 7.68 -2.55 4.14
N CYS A 81 7.15 -3.72 3.83
CA CYS A 81 5.73 -3.97 3.64
C CYS A 81 5.29 -5.11 4.57
N ILE A 82 4.10 -4.98 5.15
CA ILE A 82 3.43 -6.03 5.93
C ILE A 82 2.08 -6.29 5.26
N PHE A 83 1.86 -7.53 4.84
CA PHE A 83 0.63 -7.97 4.21
C PHE A 83 -0.21 -8.83 5.15
N ILE A 84 -1.50 -8.57 5.21
CA ILE A 84 -2.43 -9.28 6.11
C ILE A 84 -3.16 -10.38 5.34
N ASN A 85 -2.83 -11.64 5.60
CA ASN A 85 -3.52 -12.81 5.08
C ASN A 85 -4.74 -13.17 5.93
N ALA A 86 -5.70 -12.25 6.02
CA ALA A 86 -6.91 -12.43 6.83
C ALA A 86 -7.79 -13.62 6.42
N HIS A 87 -7.60 -14.13 5.19
CA HIS A 87 -8.42 -15.19 4.60
C HIS A 87 -7.71 -16.56 4.55
N GLY A 88 -6.51 -16.68 5.14
CA GLY A 88 -5.77 -17.95 5.19
C GLY A 88 -5.46 -18.54 3.81
N LYS A 89 -5.14 -17.67 2.83
CA LYS A 89 -4.92 -18.07 1.45
C LYS A 89 -3.53 -18.67 1.27
N ASN A 90 -3.44 -19.73 0.49
CA ASN A 90 -2.16 -20.26 0.00
C ASN A 90 -1.68 -19.39 -1.17
N TRP A 91 -0.86 -18.40 -0.86
CA TRP A 91 -0.54 -17.30 -1.76
C TRP A 91 0.77 -17.48 -2.55
N GLU A 92 1.69 -18.33 -2.07
CA GLU A 92 3.06 -18.41 -2.60
C GLU A 92 3.11 -18.77 -4.10
N ASN A 93 2.17 -19.60 -4.54
CA ASN A 93 2.03 -20.06 -5.92
C ASN A 93 0.81 -19.46 -6.63
N ASN A 94 0.28 -18.34 -6.13
CA ASN A 94 -0.87 -17.66 -6.73
C ASN A 94 -0.49 -16.23 -7.16
N ASP A 95 -0.61 -15.96 -8.46
CA ASP A 95 -0.28 -14.66 -9.05
C ASP A 95 -1.23 -13.53 -8.62
N ASP A 96 -2.43 -13.84 -8.13
CA ASP A 96 -3.33 -12.85 -7.50
C ASP A 96 -2.67 -12.16 -6.29
N TYR A 97 -1.72 -12.85 -5.65
CA TYR A 97 -0.98 -12.38 -4.48
C TYR A 97 0.48 -12.03 -4.82
N TYR A 98 0.79 -11.81 -6.09
CA TYR A 98 2.15 -11.50 -6.55
C TYR A 98 2.83 -10.40 -5.73
N MET A 99 2.06 -9.36 -5.38
CA MET A 99 2.56 -8.20 -4.62
C MET A 99 2.98 -8.55 -3.19
N TRP A 100 2.51 -9.65 -2.62
CA TRP A 100 2.91 -10.08 -1.27
C TRP A 100 4.39 -10.44 -1.18
N LYS A 101 5.04 -10.74 -2.31
CA LYS A 101 6.50 -10.94 -2.40
C LYS A 101 7.30 -9.69 -2.02
N PHE A 102 6.68 -8.51 -1.98
CA PHE A 102 7.32 -7.28 -1.54
C PHE A 102 7.55 -7.18 -0.03
N GLY A 103 7.01 -8.08 0.79
CA GLY A 103 7.02 -7.87 2.25
C GLY A 103 6.87 -9.14 3.06
N SER A 104 6.66 -8.94 4.36
CA SER A 104 6.28 -10.00 5.28
C SER A 104 4.78 -10.23 5.19
N VAL A 105 4.36 -11.49 5.11
CA VAL A 105 2.93 -11.87 5.12
C VAL A 105 2.61 -12.45 6.50
N ILE A 106 1.60 -11.90 7.16
CA ILE A 106 1.11 -12.42 8.45
C ILE A 106 -0.25 -13.08 8.28
N SER A 107 -0.41 -14.28 8.86
CA SER A 107 -1.70 -15.00 8.88
C SER A 107 -2.28 -15.07 10.30
N ASP A 108 -1.45 -14.90 11.32
CA ASP A 108 -1.85 -14.77 12.73
C ASP A 108 -1.48 -13.37 13.24
N PHE A 109 -2.42 -12.72 13.94
CA PHE A 109 -2.19 -11.42 14.55
C PHE A 109 -1.19 -11.48 15.71
N ASN A 110 -0.99 -12.65 16.33
CA ASN A 110 0.04 -12.86 17.36
C ASN A 110 1.47 -12.55 16.84
N ASP A 111 1.70 -12.67 15.54
CA ASP A 111 2.98 -12.35 14.91
C ASP A 111 3.16 -10.85 14.63
N PHE A 112 2.08 -10.07 14.69
CA PHE A 112 2.06 -8.69 14.19
C PHE A 112 3.09 -7.80 14.88
N GLU A 113 3.17 -7.84 16.21
CA GLU A 113 4.13 -7.02 16.97
C GLU A 113 5.58 -7.32 16.57
N ASN A 114 5.92 -8.61 16.46
CA ASN A 114 7.25 -9.04 16.09
C ASN A 114 7.61 -8.61 14.67
N VAL A 115 6.66 -8.69 13.75
CA VAL A 115 6.85 -8.27 12.35
C VAL A 115 6.97 -6.75 12.23
N VAL A 116 6.20 -5.97 12.98
CA VAL A 116 6.36 -4.51 13.06
C VAL A 116 7.76 -4.14 13.56
N LYS A 117 8.20 -4.70 14.70
CA LYS A 117 9.53 -4.44 15.26
C LYS A 117 10.67 -4.77 14.29
N LYS A 118 10.58 -5.92 13.61
CA LYS A 118 11.55 -6.31 12.56
C LYS A 118 11.54 -5.33 11.40
N SER A 119 10.36 -4.94 10.92
CA SER A 119 10.20 -4.02 9.78
C SER A 119 10.77 -2.63 10.07
N ILE A 120 10.69 -2.15 11.31
CA ILE A 120 11.33 -0.89 11.73
C ILE A 120 12.86 -0.98 11.65
N SER A 121 13.42 -2.16 11.91
CA SER A 121 14.86 -2.36 12.06
C SER A 121 15.56 -2.63 10.72
N SER A 122 14.90 -3.31 9.78
CA SER A 122 15.46 -3.63 8.46
C SER A 122 14.39 -3.90 7.39
N ASN A 123 14.78 -3.75 6.13
CA ASN A 123 13.98 -4.14 4.97
C ASN A 123 14.56 -5.40 4.29
N ASN A 124 14.20 -6.58 4.76
CA ASN A 124 14.72 -7.85 4.23
C ASN A 124 14.26 -8.14 2.79
N ASN A 125 13.22 -7.45 2.31
CA ASN A 125 12.65 -7.66 0.99
C ASN A 125 13.22 -6.69 -0.07
N GLU A 126 14.15 -5.79 0.29
CA GLU A 126 14.63 -4.72 -0.61
C GLU A 126 15.11 -5.24 -1.97
N THR A 127 15.88 -6.32 -2.00
CA THR A 127 16.37 -6.93 -3.25
C THR A 127 15.23 -7.42 -4.14
N VAL A 128 14.24 -8.08 -3.55
CA VAL A 128 13.05 -8.56 -4.26
C VAL A 128 12.22 -7.38 -4.74
N GLN A 129 12.02 -6.37 -3.90
CA GLN A 129 11.31 -5.14 -4.23
C GLN A 129 11.91 -4.46 -5.45
N LYS A 130 13.23 -4.23 -5.48
CA LYS A 130 13.92 -3.63 -6.65
C LYS A 130 13.74 -4.47 -7.90
N LYS A 131 14.00 -5.79 -7.82
CA LYS A 131 13.87 -6.70 -8.96
C LYS A 131 12.47 -6.72 -9.55
N LEU A 132 11.45 -6.75 -8.71
CA LEU A 132 10.05 -6.80 -9.13
C LEU A 132 9.56 -5.44 -9.62
N ARG A 133 9.96 -4.34 -8.95
CA ARG A 133 9.71 -2.96 -9.39
C ARG A 133 10.19 -2.74 -10.82
N ASP A 134 11.42 -3.16 -11.12
CA ASP A 134 12.03 -2.95 -12.44
C ASP A 134 11.31 -3.73 -13.55
N LYS A 135 10.49 -4.74 -13.20
CA LYS A 135 9.59 -5.43 -14.14
C LYS A 135 8.26 -4.72 -14.36
N LEU A 136 7.85 -3.84 -13.43
CA LEU A 136 6.58 -3.11 -13.48
C LEU A 136 6.69 -1.79 -14.25
N ILE A 137 7.89 -1.24 -14.38
CA ILE A 137 8.13 0.02 -15.10
C ILE A 137 8.65 -0.27 -16.50
N GLN A 138 8.08 0.40 -17.50
CA GLN A 138 8.69 0.49 -18.82
C GLN A 138 9.77 1.58 -18.81
N PRO A 139 11.06 1.27 -19.05
CA PRO A 139 12.10 2.27 -19.15
C PRO A 139 11.87 3.18 -20.37
N SER A 140 11.96 4.49 -20.17
CA SER A 140 11.80 5.48 -21.24
C SER A 140 12.59 6.75 -20.89
N SER A 141 13.13 7.42 -21.91
CA SER A 141 13.71 8.77 -21.79
C SER A 141 12.66 9.88 -21.85
N LYS A 142 11.45 9.57 -22.31
CA LYS A 142 10.29 10.47 -22.34
C LYS A 142 9.34 10.15 -21.19
N SER A 143 8.62 11.16 -20.70
CA SER A 143 7.59 10.93 -19.70
C SER A 143 6.45 10.05 -20.27
N ALA A 144 5.70 9.37 -19.40
CA ALA A 144 4.53 8.61 -19.83
C ALA A 144 3.51 9.52 -20.56
N SER A 145 3.36 10.76 -20.10
CA SER A 145 2.49 11.76 -20.73
C SER A 145 2.93 12.10 -22.15
N ASP A 146 4.23 12.32 -22.37
CA ASP A 146 4.76 12.61 -23.71
C ASP A 146 4.57 11.43 -24.65
N LEU A 147 4.88 10.22 -24.19
CA LEU A 147 4.68 8.99 -24.98
C LEU A 147 3.21 8.81 -25.40
N CYS A 148 2.27 9.03 -24.47
CA CYS A 148 0.86 8.97 -24.77
C CYS A 148 0.43 10.06 -25.76
N ALA A 149 0.89 11.30 -25.57
CA ALA A 149 0.56 12.42 -26.45
C ALA A 149 1.08 12.19 -27.88
N GLU A 150 2.32 11.72 -28.03
CA GLU A 150 2.91 11.39 -29.33
C GLU A 150 2.18 10.25 -30.03
N PHE A 151 1.80 9.20 -29.30
CA PHE A 151 1.02 8.10 -29.88
C PHE A 151 -0.32 8.59 -30.44
N ILE A 152 -1.05 9.41 -29.66
CA ILE A 152 -2.34 9.97 -30.08
C ILE A 152 -2.17 10.87 -31.30
N ALA A 153 -1.18 11.78 -31.28
CA ALA A 153 -0.91 12.69 -32.38
C ALA A 153 -0.60 11.94 -33.68
N ASN A 154 0.27 10.92 -33.63
CA ASN A 154 0.62 10.10 -34.78
C ASN A 154 -0.59 9.34 -35.35
N LYS A 155 -1.51 8.88 -34.49
CA LYS A 155 -2.72 8.19 -34.94
C LYS A 155 -3.69 9.13 -35.66
N ILE A 156 -3.84 10.36 -35.19
CA ILE A 156 -4.68 11.37 -35.85
C ILE A 156 -4.13 11.69 -37.24
N ILE A 157 -2.82 11.95 -37.36
CA ILE A 157 -2.17 12.25 -38.65
C ILE A 157 -2.31 11.09 -39.64
N SER A 158 -2.25 9.84 -39.18
CA SER A 158 -2.37 8.67 -40.06
C SER A 158 -3.79 8.40 -40.59
N LEU A 159 -4.80 9.11 -40.08
CA LEU A 159 -6.20 8.99 -40.50
C LEU A 159 -6.61 10.09 -41.51
N GLU A 160 -5.77 11.10 -41.70
CA GLU A 160 -5.89 12.16 -42.71
C GLU A 160 -5.18 11.77 -44.02
#